data_AF-A0A661BT25-F1
#
_entry.id   AF-A0A661BT25-F1
#
_cell.length_a   1.000
_cell.length_b   1.000
_cell.length_c   1.000
_cell.angle_alpha   90.00
_cell.angle_beta   90.00
_cell.angle_gamma   90.00
#
_symmetry.space_group_name_H-M   'P 1'
#
loop_
_entity.id
_entity.type
_entity.pdbx_description
1 polymer ?
#
loop_
_entity_poly.entity_id
_entity_poly.type
_entity_poly.pdbx_seq_one_letter_code
_entity_poly.pdbx_strand_id
1 'polypeptide(L)'
;MSKDFPLGINGYTYADLHQPLRLRDLQKTFEDSVQQHDEDLFTEFQEYQGCQGENMPPQIISDLLVRMAPYVGEFVATLFQVEDEVAAQSQAIREEVDSIFVYRTEVVGKLKSRFKNEDISTWDIKKIQADLALLKTAAFPIAANDPDAERSVSRVGAKLVRLANHYQLIANDKPKDKDKIWHLDDADEQVSEIRKSLSENDDAKITFKTALSQDQAAEFINSLLDVVQRWTYAAQNDAELSKSVVGWVSFKIPEKTDSANLVHHETKQRDGFTTWVGPEDDRRRRDGFALTDPRFNTRQTLYEIDHCIYCHDRDTDSCSKGMRNKKTGDFKSTNLGITIIGCPLEEKISEMHILKRQGDNIGALALIIIDNPMCPGTGHRICNECMKGCIYQKTEPVNIPQIETNVLTDVLFMSWGFEVYSLLTRWNPLNVKRPYALPYNGKNTLVVGLGPAGYTLSHYLVNEGFGVVGIDGLKIEPLPDELTGASGQLPTPVKDFSELYEALDKRLLAGFGGVAEYGITVRWDKNFLKVIYLNLARRQSFNCYGGVRFGGTITIEEAWDLGFDHVAIANGAGKPTIIGLKNNLIRGIRKASDFLMALQLTGAAKESSLANLQVRLPAGVIGGGLTALDTTTE
;
A
#
# COMPACT_ATOMS: atom_id res chain seq x y z
N MET A 1 -17.12 -11.70 27.36
CA MET A 1 -17.06 -12.88 26.46
C MET A 1 -15.82 -13.68 26.81
N SER A 2 -15.81 -14.99 26.61
CA SER A 2 -14.59 -15.80 26.71
C SER A 2 -13.53 -15.23 25.76
N LYS A 3 -12.26 -15.14 26.18
CA LYS A 3 -11.15 -14.75 25.29
C LYS A 3 -10.93 -15.79 24.18
N ASP A 4 -11.23 -17.04 24.49
CA ASP A 4 -11.20 -18.13 23.52
C ASP A 4 -12.58 -18.37 22.95
N PHE A 5 -12.68 -18.42 21.63
CA PHE A 5 -13.92 -18.57 20.87
C PHE A 5 -13.70 -19.46 19.65
N PRO A 6 -14.74 -20.17 19.17
CA PRO A 6 -14.63 -20.98 17.97
C PRO A 6 -14.42 -20.08 16.74
N LEU A 7 -13.53 -20.51 15.85
CA LEU A 7 -13.29 -19.87 14.55
C LEU A 7 -14.26 -20.43 13.50
N GLY A 8 -14.30 -19.82 12.31
CA GLY A 8 -15.23 -20.27 11.25
C GLY A 8 -14.87 -21.62 10.63
N ILE A 9 -13.63 -22.10 10.83
CA ILE A 9 -13.21 -23.44 10.44
C ILE A 9 -13.37 -24.40 11.62
N ASN A 10 -14.15 -25.46 11.39
CA ASN A 10 -14.47 -26.47 12.40
C ASN A 10 -13.21 -27.06 13.04
N GLY A 11 -13.22 -27.19 14.38
CA GLY A 11 -12.13 -27.77 15.13
C GLY A 11 -10.98 -26.82 15.46
N TYR A 12 -11.13 -25.51 15.22
CA TYR A 12 -10.19 -24.48 15.63
C TYR A 12 -10.83 -23.45 16.56
N THR A 13 -10.08 -23.04 17.58
CA THR A 13 -10.40 -21.88 18.43
C THR A 13 -9.34 -20.79 18.32
N TYR A 14 -9.62 -19.59 18.83
CA TYR A 14 -8.64 -18.52 18.86
C TYR A 14 -7.33 -18.92 19.59
N ALA A 15 -7.42 -19.71 20.66
CA ALA A 15 -6.25 -20.22 21.38
C ALA A 15 -5.36 -21.14 20.53
N ASP A 16 -5.92 -21.88 19.59
CA ASP A 16 -5.15 -22.74 18.68
C ASP A 16 -4.22 -21.92 17.79
N LEU A 17 -4.63 -20.71 17.39
CA LEU A 17 -3.81 -19.84 16.55
C LEU A 17 -2.51 -19.39 17.24
N HIS A 18 -2.36 -19.58 18.55
CA HIS A 18 -1.14 -19.25 19.30
C HIS A 18 -0.23 -20.46 19.55
N GLN A 19 -0.59 -21.63 19.04
CA GLN A 19 0.15 -22.88 19.24
C GLN A 19 0.81 -23.36 17.93
N PRO A 20 2.15 -23.45 17.86
CA PRO A 20 2.87 -23.88 16.65
C PRO A 20 2.38 -25.21 16.04
N LEU A 21 2.08 -26.21 16.88
CA LEU A 21 1.57 -27.51 16.41
C LEU A 21 0.19 -27.40 15.75
N ARG A 22 -0.66 -26.50 16.23
CA ARG A 22 -1.99 -26.25 15.67
C ARG A 22 -1.92 -25.41 14.39
N LEU A 23 -0.91 -24.54 14.24
CA LEU A 23 -0.63 -23.86 12.96
C LEU A 23 -0.18 -24.85 11.87
N ARG A 24 0.58 -25.90 12.24
CA ARG A 24 0.88 -27.00 11.31
C ARG A 24 -0.39 -27.75 10.91
N ASP A 25 -1.27 -28.05 11.87
CA ASP A 25 -2.54 -28.72 11.55
C ASP A 25 -3.41 -27.83 10.63
N LEU A 26 -3.41 -26.51 10.87
CA LEU A 26 -4.11 -25.52 10.04
C LEU A 26 -3.56 -25.48 8.61
N GLN A 27 -2.24 -25.57 8.44
CA GLN A 27 -1.61 -25.70 7.11
C GLN A 27 -2.17 -26.90 6.35
N LYS A 28 -2.29 -28.06 7.02
CA LYS A 28 -2.88 -29.25 6.39
C LYS A 28 -4.35 -29.02 6.02
N THR A 29 -5.13 -28.40 6.90
CA THR A 29 -6.54 -28.08 6.59
C THR A 29 -6.67 -27.14 5.39
N PHE A 30 -5.77 -26.17 5.25
CA PHE A 30 -5.70 -25.32 4.06
C PHE A 30 -5.36 -26.12 2.81
N GLU A 31 -4.33 -26.96 2.84
CA GLU A 31 -3.93 -27.82 1.73
C GLU A 31 -5.06 -28.75 1.27
N ASP A 32 -5.72 -29.43 2.21
CA ASP A 32 -6.88 -30.28 1.95
C ASP A 32 -8.03 -29.47 1.30
N SER A 33 -8.23 -28.21 1.72
CA SER A 33 -9.24 -27.34 1.13
C SER A 33 -8.92 -26.96 -0.31
N VAL A 34 -7.67 -26.60 -0.62
CA VAL A 34 -7.28 -26.23 -1.99
C VAL A 34 -7.38 -27.45 -2.90
N GLN A 35 -6.91 -28.62 -2.47
CA GLN A 35 -7.02 -29.86 -3.23
C GLN A 35 -8.48 -30.18 -3.61
N GLN A 36 -9.42 -29.91 -2.71
CA GLN A 36 -10.84 -30.14 -2.96
C GLN A 36 -11.44 -29.15 -3.99
N HIS A 37 -10.96 -27.91 -4.02
CA HIS A 37 -11.49 -26.86 -4.91
C HIS A 37 -10.80 -26.85 -6.28
N ASP A 38 -9.49 -27.08 -6.32
CA ASP A 38 -8.64 -26.99 -7.51
C ASP A 38 -7.45 -27.95 -7.39
N GLU A 39 -7.67 -29.21 -7.80
CA GLU A 39 -6.68 -30.30 -7.72
C GLU A 39 -5.44 -30.03 -8.59
N ASP A 40 -5.61 -29.38 -9.75
CA ASP A 40 -4.53 -29.06 -10.67
C ASP A 40 -3.61 -27.99 -10.06
N LEU A 41 -4.17 -26.88 -9.57
CA LEU A 41 -3.40 -25.84 -8.87
C LEU A 41 -2.70 -26.40 -7.62
N PHE A 42 -3.37 -27.25 -6.85
CA PHE A 42 -2.78 -27.89 -5.68
C PHE A 42 -1.55 -28.74 -6.05
N THR A 43 -1.65 -29.52 -7.14
CA THR A 43 -0.55 -30.36 -7.63
C THR A 43 0.67 -29.53 -8.04
N GLU A 44 0.45 -28.44 -8.77
CA GLU A 44 1.51 -27.49 -9.12
C GLU A 44 2.14 -26.85 -7.88
N PHE A 45 1.31 -26.51 -6.87
CA PHE A 45 1.80 -25.92 -5.64
C PHE A 45 2.59 -26.89 -4.77
N GLN A 46 2.21 -28.17 -4.72
CA GLN A 46 2.98 -29.21 -4.04
C GLN A 46 4.36 -29.41 -4.67
N GLU A 47 4.47 -29.34 -6.01
CA GLU A 47 5.76 -29.37 -6.69
C GLU A 47 6.64 -28.18 -6.26
N TYR A 48 6.06 -26.97 -6.24
CA TYR A 48 6.74 -25.78 -5.76
C TYR A 48 7.19 -25.88 -4.30
N GLN A 49 6.34 -26.39 -3.40
CA GLN A 49 6.71 -26.66 -2.01
C GLN A 49 7.86 -27.67 -1.90
N GLY A 50 7.79 -28.76 -2.68
CA GLY A 50 8.78 -29.83 -2.66
C GLY A 50 10.17 -29.41 -3.15
N CYS A 51 10.23 -28.54 -4.17
CA CYS A 51 11.49 -28.00 -4.69
C CYS A 51 11.90 -26.66 -4.07
N GLN A 52 11.05 -26.03 -3.27
CA GLN A 52 11.26 -24.69 -2.69
C GLN A 52 11.59 -23.59 -3.74
N GLY A 53 11.08 -23.76 -4.95
CA GLY A 53 11.38 -22.88 -6.10
C GLY A 53 12.75 -23.11 -6.75
N GLU A 54 13.54 -24.08 -6.29
CA GLU A 54 14.81 -24.41 -6.94
C GLU A 54 14.58 -24.88 -8.39
N ASN A 55 15.30 -24.26 -9.34
CA ASN A 55 15.19 -24.52 -10.78
C ASN A 55 13.84 -24.18 -11.43
N MET A 56 12.90 -23.57 -10.71
CA MET A 56 11.68 -23.04 -11.31
C MET A 56 11.92 -21.65 -11.91
N PRO A 57 11.42 -21.36 -13.12
CA PRO A 57 11.49 -20.01 -13.67
C PRO A 57 10.71 -19.01 -12.78
N PRO A 58 11.24 -17.80 -12.53
CA PRO A 58 10.57 -16.81 -11.68
C PRO A 58 9.13 -16.50 -12.10
N GLN A 59 8.85 -16.49 -13.40
CA GLN A 59 7.51 -16.21 -13.94
C GLN A 59 6.50 -17.29 -13.53
N ILE A 60 6.93 -18.55 -13.46
CA ILE A 60 6.07 -19.67 -13.04
C ILE A 60 5.78 -19.56 -11.54
N ILE A 61 6.80 -19.22 -10.74
CA ILE A 61 6.61 -18.99 -9.30
C ILE A 61 5.64 -17.82 -9.07
N SER A 62 5.85 -16.69 -9.75
CA SER A 62 4.97 -15.51 -9.63
C SER A 62 3.53 -15.82 -10.03
N ASP A 63 3.33 -16.50 -11.17
CA ASP A 63 1.98 -16.91 -11.62
C ASP A 63 1.30 -17.85 -10.61
N LEU A 64 2.02 -18.86 -10.12
CA LEU A 64 1.52 -19.81 -9.14
C LEU A 64 1.15 -19.11 -7.82
N LEU A 65 1.97 -18.17 -7.35
CA LEU A 65 1.69 -17.38 -6.14
C LEU A 65 0.47 -16.47 -6.32
N VAL A 66 0.31 -15.84 -7.48
CA VAL A 66 -0.87 -15.02 -7.79
C VAL A 66 -2.14 -15.85 -7.85
N ARG A 67 -2.08 -17.09 -8.37
CA ARG A 67 -3.23 -18.01 -8.39
C ARG A 67 -3.56 -18.60 -7.01
N MET A 68 -2.55 -18.86 -6.18
CA MET A 68 -2.74 -19.47 -4.85
C MET A 68 -3.19 -18.45 -3.79
N ALA A 69 -2.76 -17.20 -3.88
CA ALA A 69 -3.04 -16.19 -2.85
C ALA A 69 -4.54 -15.92 -2.59
N PRO A 70 -5.45 -15.91 -3.60
CA PRO A 70 -6.89 -15.82 -3.36
C PRO A 70 -7.43 -16.92 -2.45
N TYR A 71 -6.93 -18.15 -2.56
CA TYR A 71 -7.34 -19.24 -1.67
C TYR A 71 -6.89 -18.99 -0.22
N VAL A 72 -5.72 -18.37 -0.01
CA VAL A 72 -5.29 -17.95 1.32
C VAL A 72 -6.20 -16.84 1.85
N GLY A 73 -6.54 -15.86 1.01
CA GLY A 73 -7.46 -14.78 1.33
C GLY A 73 -8.83 -15.28 1.78
N GLU A 74 -9.46 -16.14 0.98
CA GLU A 74 -10.77 -16.75 1.27
C GLU A 74 -10.72 -17.62 2.53
N PHE A 75 -9.71 -18.49 2.66
CA PHE A 75 -9.57 -19.36 3.83
C PHE A 75 -9.43 -18.55 5.13
N VAL A 76 -8.63 -17.48 5.12
CA VAL A 76 -8.46 -16.58 6.27
C VAL A 76 -9.74 -15.79 6.54
N ALA A 77 -10.45 -15.34 5.50
CA ALA A 77 -11.74 -14.66 5.66
C ALA A 77 -12.75 -15.57 6.36
N THR A 78 -12.85 -16.83 5.97
CA THR A 78 -13.70 -17.83 6.63
C THR A 78 -13.22 -18.17 8.03
N LEU A 79 -11.91 -18.29 8.25
CA LEU A 79 -11.36 -18.55 9.58
C LEU A 79 -11.81 -17.50 10.61
N PHE A 80 -11.81 -16.22 10.22
CA PHE A 80 -12.21 -15.11 11.09
C PHE A 80 -13.69 -14.68 10.95
N GLN A 81 -14.45 -15.31 10.05
CA GLN A 81 -15.85 -14.98 9.75
C GLN A 81 -16.02 -13.52 9.29
N VAL A 82 -15.22 -13.09 8.32
CA VAL A 82 -15.18 -11.72 7.77
C VAL A 82 -15.46 -11.68 6.27
N GLU A 83 -16.07 -12.71 5.71
CA GLU A 83 -16.35 -12.86 4.27
C GLU A 83 -17.18 -11.70 3.72
N ASP A 84 -18.18 -11.22 4.46
CA ASP A 84 -19.03 -10.09 4.05
C ASP A 84 -18.22 -8.79 3.92
N GLU A 85 -17.26 -8.55 4.82
CA GLU A 85 -16.42 -7.36 4.80
C GLU A 85 -15.41 -7.42 3.66
N VAL A 86 -14.80 -8.59 3.44
CA VAL A 86 -13.92 -8.85 2.29
C VAL A 86 -14.68 -8.68 0.97
N ALA A 87 -15.89 -9.23 0.87
CA ALA A 87 -16.74 -9.09 -0.31
C ALA A 87 -17.11 -7.63 -0.58
N ALA A 88 -17.45 -6.86 0.45
CA ALA A 88 -17.75 -5.43 0.33
C ALA A 88 -16.52 -4.63 -0.16
N GLN A 89 -15.33 -4.88 0.40
CA GLN A 89 -14.08 -4.25 -0.05
C GLN A 89 -13.76 -4.62 -1.51
N SER A 90 -13.88 -5.91 -1.85
CA SER A 90 -13.64 -6.42 -3.20
C SER A 90 -14.59 -5.77 -4.21
N GLN A 91 -15.88 -5.68 -3.88
CA GLN A 91 -16.88 -5.02 -4.71
C GLN A 91 -16.56 -3.54 -4.92
N ALA A 92 -16.20 -2.80 -3.86
CA ALA A 92 -15.85 -1.39 -3.98
C ALA A 92 -14.62 -1.16 -4.87
N ILE A 93 -13.60 -2.00 -4.75
CA ILE A 93 -12.41 -1.95 -5.62
C ILE A 93 -12.78 -2.26 -7.07
N ARG A 94 -13.51 -3.35 -7.31
CA ARG A 94 -13.93 -3.76 -8.66
C ARG A 94 -14.80 -2.70 -9.32
N GLU A 95 -15.67 -2.06 -8.56
CA GLU A 95 -16.51 -0.98 -9.07
C GLU A 95 -15.67 0.20 -9.62
N GLU A 96 -14.64 0.63 -8.89
CA GLU A 96 -13.72 1.68 -9.33
C GLU A 96 -12.90 1.21 -10.56
N VAL A 97 -12.38 -0.02 -10.55
CA VAL A 97 -11.63 -0.62 -11.67
C VAL A 97 -12.49 -0.70 -12.94
N ASP A 98 -13.71 -1.24 -12.82
CA ASP A 98 -14.59 -1.51 -13.94
C ASP A 98 -15.29 -0.27 -14.50
N SER A 99 -15.31 0.83 -13.73
CA SER A 99 -15.86 2.12 -14.15
C SER A 99 -14.76 3.14 -14.45
N ILE A 100 -14.15 3.75 -13.43
CA ILE A 100 -13.21 4.88 -13.54
C ILE A 100 -11.98 4.49 -14.36
N PHE A 101 -11.37 3.33 -14.08
CA PHE A 101 -10.11 2.97 -14.72
C PHE A 101 -10.30 2.41 -16.14
N VAL A 102 -11.43 1.76 -16.43
CA VAL A 102 -11.84 1.47 -17.81
C VAL A 102 -12.10 2.77 -18.57
N TYR A 103 -12.87 3.70 -18.01
CA TYR A 103 -13.13 5.00 -18.64
C TYR A 103 -11.84 5.78 -18.91
N ARG A 104 -10.93 5.85 -17.94
CA ARG A 104 -9.60 6.45 -18.08
C ARG A 104 -8.82 5.86 -19.26
N THR A 105 -8.68 4.54 -19.29
CA THR A 105 -7.82 3.87 -20.26
C THR A 105 -8.45 3.85 -21.66
N GLU A 106 -9.72 3.47 -21.74
CA GLU A 106 -10.38 3.17 -23.01
C GLU A 106 -11.09 4.38 -23.62
N VAL A 107 -11.52 5.35 -22.81
CA VAL A 107 -12.13 6.59 -23.30
C VAL A 107 -11.11 7.72 -23.27
N VAL A 108 -10.70 8.19 -22.08
CA VAL A 108 -9.83 9.38 -21.93
C VAL A 108 -8.51 9.20 -22.69
N GLY A 109 -7.86 8.04 -22.55
CA GLY A 109 -6.59 7.72 -23.19
C GLY A 109 -6.60 7.77 -24.73
N LYS A 110 -7.78 7.63 -25.37
CA LYS A 110 -7.93 7.59 -26.83
C LYS A 110 -8.40 8.92 -27.44
N LEU A 111 -8.83 9.89 -26.63
CA LEU A 111 -9.45 11.14 -27.12
C LEU A 111 -8.53 11.99 -27.98
N LYS A 112 -7.26 12.13 -27.58
CA LYS A 112 -6.28 12.94 -28.34
C LYS A 112 -6.13 12.44 -29.77
N SER A 113 -6.21 11.12 -29.99
CA SER A 113 -6.18 10.56 -31.34
C SER A 113 -7.50 10.75 -32.07
N ARG A 114 -8.64 10.56 -31.37
CA ARG A 114 -9.98 10.67 -31.94
C ARG A 114 -10.28 12.08 -32.47
N PHE A 115 -9.99 13.11 -31.67
CA PHE A 115 -10.33 14.50 -31.96
C PHE A 115 -9.16 15.33 -32.46
N LYS A 116 -8.09 14.70 -32.96
CA LYS A 116 -6.83 15.37 -33.37
C LYS A 116 -7.03 16.55 -34.34
N ASN A 117 -8.05 16.50 -35.18
CA ASN A 117 -8.33 17.48 -36.23
C ASN A 117 -9.60 18.29 -35.98
N GLU A 118 -10.21 18.20 -34.79
CA GLU A 118 -11.39 18.99 -34.45
C GLU A 118 -10.99 20.23 -33.65
N ASP A 119 -11.69 21.34 -33.88
CA ASP A 119 -11.53 22.59 -33.14
C ASP A 119 -12.71 22.74 -32.16
N ILE A 120 -12.42 22.59 -30.87
CA ILE A 120 -13.41 22.69 -29.80
C ILE A 120 -14.11 24.04 -29.74
N SER A 121 -13.49 25.13 -30.23
CA SER A 121 -14.11 26.46 -30.22
C SER A 121 -15.38 26.54 -31.07
N THR A 122 -15.56 25.56 -31.97
CA THR A 122 -16.75 25.43 -32.82
C THR A 122 -17.87 24.62 -32.18
N TRP A 123 -17.62 23.99 -31.02
CA TRP A 123 -18.56 23.08 -30.37
C TRP A 123 -19.52 23.85 -29.44
N ASP A 124 -20.78 23.39 -29.39
CA ASP A 124 -21.74 23.87 -28.40
C ASP A 124 -21.55 23.11 -27.08
N ILE A 125 -20.74 23.67 -26.19
CA ILE A 125 -20.39 23.06 -24.90
C ILE A 125 -21.63 22.86 -24.03
N LYS A 126 -22.57 23.81 -24.03
CA LYS A 126 -23.81 23.71 -23.24
C LYS A 126 -24.67 22.55 -23.72
N LYS A 127 -24.79 22.40 -25.04
CA LYS A 127 -25.48 21.25 -25.62
C LYS A 127 -24.79 19.95 -25.28
N ILE A 128 -23.46 19.86 -25.38
CA ILE A 128 -22.70 18.65 -25.02
C ILE A 128 -22.94 18.25 -23.54
N GLN A 129 -22.96 19.23 -22.63
CA GLN A 129 -23.30 18.99 -21.23
C GLN A 129 -24.74 18.49 -21.06
N ALA A 130 -25.71 19.10 -21.76
CA ALA A 130 -27.11 18.70 -21.72
C ALA A 130 -27.33 17.30 -22.30
N ASP A 131 -26.67 16.98 -23.43
CA ASP A 131 -26.75 15.68 -24.09
C ASP A 131 -26.21 14.58 -23.16
N LEU A 132 -25.05 14.77 -22.51
CA LEU A 132 -24.55 13.79 -21.55
C LEU A 132 -25.49 13.65 -20.33
N ALA A 133 -25.99 14.76 -19.79
CA ALA A 133 -26.91 14.71 -18.65
C ALA A 133 -28.19 13.93 -19.00
N LEU A 134 -28.76 14.19 -20.17
CA LEU A 134 -29.94 13.51 -20.68
C LEU A 134 -29.67 12.02 -20.92
N LEU A 135 -28.53 11.67 -21.52
CA LEU A 135 -28.12 10.28 -21.73
C LEU A 135 -28.06 9.52 -20.40
N LYS A 136 -27.46 10.13 -19.37
CA LYS A 136 -27.39 9.54 -18.03
C LYS A 136 -28.79 9.30 -17.46
N THR A 137 -29.64 10.33 -17.44
CA THR A 137 -30.97 10.22 -16.82
C THR A 137 -31.91 9.29 -17.57
N ALA A 138 -31.80 9.23 -18.90
CA ALA A 138 -32.70 8.46 -19.74
C ALA A 138 -32.31 6.97 -19.82
N ALA A 139 -31.02 6.64 -19.90
CA ALA A 139 -30.56 5.26 -20.15
C ALA A 139 -29.66 4.66 -19.06
N PHE A 140 -29.14 5.47 -18.13
CA PHE A 140 -28.20 5.00 -17.10
C PHE A 140 -28.62 5.51 -15.70
N PRO A 141 -29.78 5.10 -15.17
CA PRO A 141 -30.34 5.65 -13.93
C PRO A 141 -29.41 5.45 -12.71
N ILE A 142 -28.64 4.35 -12.67
CA ILE A 142 -27.64 4.11 -11.62
C ILE A 142 -26.53 5.17 -11.67
N ALA A 143 -26.05 5.50 -12.87
CA ALA A 143 -25.03 6.53 -13.06
C ALA A 143 -25.58 7.94 -12.79
N ALA A 144 -26.84 8.20 -13.16
CA ALA A 144 -27.50 9.48 -12.93
C ALA A 144 -27.67 9.80 -11.44
N ASN A 145 -27.87 8.78 -10.59
CA ASN A 145 -28.06 8.92 -9.15
C ASN A 145 -26.77 8.71 -8.33
N ASP A 146 -25.61 8.56 -8.98
CA ASP A 146 -24.34 8.41 -8.28
C ASP A 146 -23.89 9.76 -7.69
N PRO A 147 -23.69 9.87 -6.36
CA PRO A 147 -23.26 11.12 -5.73
C PRO A 147 -21.82 11.50 -6.10
N ASP A 148 -21.02 10.55 -6.59
CA ASP A 148 -19.68 10.81 -7.10
C ASP A 148 -19.75 11.20 -8.58
N ALA A 149 -19.47 12.47 -8.88
CA ALA A 149 -19.56 13.00 -10.23
C ALA A 149 -18.59 12.32 -11.21
N GLU A 150 -17.39 11.92 -10.75
CA GLU A 150 -16.40 11.23 -11.57
C GLU A 150 -16.88 9.82 -11.92
N ARG A 151 -17.35 9.08 -10.92
CA ARG A 151 -17.87 7.72 -11.11
C ARG A 151 -19.17 7.73 -11.93
N SER A 152 -20.03 8.73 -11.73
CA SER A 152 -21.24 8.96 -12.53
C SER A 152 -20.94 8.99 -14.04
N VAL A 153 -19.97 9.80 -14.47
CA VAL A 153 -19.60 9.86 -15.89
C VAL A 153 -18.87 8.59 -16.33
N SER A 154 -17.95 8.10 -15.49
CA SER A 154 -17.13 6.94 -15.81
C SER A 154 -17.94 5.68 -16.03
N ARG A 155 -19.01 5.44 -15.25
CA ARG A 155 -19.92 4.30 -15.42
C ARG A 155 -20.55 4.26 -16.81
N VAL A 156 -21.01 5.40 -17.33
CA VAL A 156 -21.59 5.47 -18.69
C VAL A 156 -20.54 5.23 -19.74
N GLY A 157 -19.39 5.91 -19.64
CA GLY A 157 -18.29 5.74 -20.58
C GLY A 157 -17.74 4.31 -20.61
N ALA A 158 -17.55 3.70 -19.45
CA ALA A 158 -17.07 2.32 -19.32
C ALA A 158 -18.07 1.30 -19.88
N LYS A 159 -19.37 1.46 -19.61
CA LYS A 159 -20.40 0.58 -20.17
C LYS A 159 -20.46 0.66 -21.68
N LEU A 160 -20.50 1.87 -22.23
CA LEU A 160 -20.57 2.09 -23.69
C LEU A 160 -19.30 1.62 -24.40
N VAL A 161 -18.11 1.86 -23.84
CA VAL A 161 -16.87 1.41 -24.47
C VAL A 161 -16.68 -0.10 -24.43
N ARG A 162 -17.16 -0.78 -23.38
CA ARG A 162 -17.19 -2.25 -23.34
C ARG A 162 -18.10 -2.82 -24.43
N LEU A 163 -19.30 -2.29 -24.58
CA LEU A 163 -20.21 -2.68 -25.67
C LEU A 163 -19.61 -2.37 -27.05
N ALA A 164 -18.97 -1.22 -27.23
CA ALA A 164 -18.30 -0.88 -28.49
C ALA A 164 -17.15 -1.86 -28.80
N ASN A 165 -16.31 -2.16 -27.81
CA ASN A 165 -15.22 -3.13 -27.95
C ASN A 165 -15.74 -4.55 -28.20
N HIS A 166 -16.86 -4.95 -27.59
CA HIS A 166 -17.53 -6.22 -27.84
C HIS A 166 -17.93 -6.37 -29.32
N TYR A 167 -18.65 -5.40 -29.89
CA TYR A 167 -19.04 -5.48 -31.30
C TYR A 167 -17.86 -5.34 -32.26
N GLN A 168 -16.82 -4.60 -31.87
CA GLN A 168 -15.56 -4.58 -32.61
C GLN A 168 -14.87 -5.96 -32.59
N LEU A 169 -14.92 -6.68 -31.45
CA LEU A 169 -14.39 -8.03 -31.32
C LEU A 169 -15.13 -9.01 -32.24
N ILE A 170 -16.47 -8.97 -32.26
CA ILE A 170 -17.30 -9.82 -33.13
C ILE A 170 -17.02 -9.54 -34.62
N ALA A 171 -16.87 -8.27 -34.99
CA ALA A 171 -16.58 -7.89 -36.37
C ALA A 171 -15.17 -8.29 -36.85
N ASN A 172 -14.25 -8.61 -35.91
CA ASN A 172 -12.90 -9.04 -36.23
C ASN A 172 -12.86 -10.56 -36.41
N ASP A 173 -12.69 -11.02 -37.66
CA ASP A 173 -12.61 -12.46 -38.01
C ASP A 173 -11.49 -13.25 -37.29
N LYS A 174 -10.50 -12.57 -36.70
CA LYS A 174 -9.37 -13.18 -35.96
C LYS A 174 -9.03 -12.34 -34.72
N PRO A 175 -9.82 -12.44 -33.63
CA PRO A 175 -9.54 -11.70 -32.41
C PRO A 175 -8.25 -12.19 -31.75
N LYS A 176 -7.46 -11.29 -31.15
CA LYS A 176 -6.31 -11.72 -30.34
C LYS A 176 -6.83 -12.22 -28.99
N ASP A 177 -6.12 -13.13 -28.34
CA ASP A 177 -6.57 -13.66 -27.03
C ASP A 177 -6.78 -12.57 -25.98
N LYS A 178 -5.91 -11.57 -25.95
CA LYS A 178 -6.06 -10.40 -25.07
C LYS A 178 -7.34 -9.58 -25.33
N ASP A 179 -7.94 -9.69 -26.50
CA ASP A 179 -9.14 -8.94 -26.88
C ASP A 179 -10.40 -9.71 -26.42
N LYS A 180 -10.28 -10.99 -26.03
CA LYS A 180 -11.42 -11.80 -25.53
C LYS A 180 -12.02 -11.28 -24.24
N ILE A 181 -11.27 -10.49 -23.47
CA ILE A 181 -11.76 -9.82 -22.24
C ILE A 181 -12.94 -8.86 -22.50
N TRP A 182 -13.14 -8.44 -23.76
CA TRP A 182 -14.25 -7.58 -24.16
C TRP A 182 -15.50 -8.34 -24.58
N HIS A 183 -15.46 -9.67 -24.61
CA HIS A 183 -16.65 -10.46 -24.88
C HIS A 183 -17.68 -10.29 -23.74
N LEU A 184 -18.97 -10.25 -24.11
CA LEU A 184 -20.10 -10.02 -23.22
C LEU A 184 -21.23 -10.90 -23.71
N ASP A 185 -21.67 -11.86 -22.91
CA ASP A 185 -22.71 -12.82 -23.32
C ASP A 185 -24.08 -12.15 -23.50
N ASP A 186 -24.31 -11.04 -22.79
CA ASP A 186 -25.58 -10.31 -22.71
C ASP A 186 -25.55 -8.97 -23.49
N ALA A 187 -24.60 -8.78 -24.40
CA ALA A 187 -24.42 -7.49 -25.09
C ALA A 187 -25.69 -7.02 -25.81
N ASP A 188 -26.35 -7.88 -26.60
CA ASP A 188 -27.54 -7.52 -27.37
C ASP A 188 -28.75 -7.18 -26.47
N GLU A 189 -28.88 -7.83 -25.32
CA GLU A 189 -29.89 -7.51 -24.31
C GLU A 189 -29.64 -6.11 -23.74
N GLN A 190 -28.41 -5.83 -23.30
CA GLN A 190 -28.04 -4.51 -22.79
C GLN A 190 -28.25 -3.39 -23.83
N VAL A 191 -27.91 -3.63 -25.11
CA VAL A 191 -28.17 -2.67 -26.18
C VAL A 191 -29.65 -2.42 -26.38
N SER A 192 -30.45 -3.49 -26.34
CA SER A 192 -31.90 -3.41 -26.50
C SER A 192 -32.55 -2.62 -25.36
N GLU A 193 -32.09 -2.81 -24.12
CA GLU A 193 -32.52 -2.02 -22.96
C GLU A 193 -32.18 -0.54 -23.12
N ILE A 194 -30.94 -0.20 -23.47
CA ILE A 194 -30.53 1.20 -23.69
C ILE A 194 -31.39 1.84 -24.79
N ARG A 195 -31.61 1.15 -25.91
CA ARG A 195 -32.44 1.64 -27.01
C ARG A 195 -33.88 1.87 -26.58
N LYS A 196 -34.44 0.95 -25.79
CA LYS A 196 -35.80 1.05 -25.24
C LYS A 196 -35.90 2.27 -24.32
N SER A 197 -35.00 2.41 -23.35
CA SER A 197 -35.04 3.53 -22.39
C SER A 197 -34.91 4.89 -23.07
N LEU A 198 -34.05 5.01 -24.09
CA LEU A 198 -33.95 6.24 -24.90
C LEU A 198 -35.20 6.51 -25.74
N SER A 199 -35.91 5.47 -26.19
CA SER A 199 -37.12 5.60 -27.01
C SER A 199 -38.37 5.95 -26.20
N GLU A 200 -38.40 5.57 -24.92
CA GLU A 200 -39.48 5.84 -23.98
C GLU A 200 -39.41 7.24 -23.35
N ASN A 201 -38.24 7.89 -23.38
CA ASN A 201 -38.05 9.26 -22.94
C ASN A 201 -38.19 10.24 -24.13
N ASP A 202 -39.18 11.13 -24.09
CA ASP A 202 -39.51 12.03 -25.22
C ASP A 202 -38.35 12.93 -25.65
N ASP A 203 -37.64 13.53 -24.69
CA ASP A 203 -36.50 14.40 -24.96
C ASP A 203 -35.30 13.62 -25.51
N ALA A 204 -35.04 12.43 -24.97
CA ALA A 204 -33.96 11.56 -25.42
C ALA A 204 -34.23 11.02 -26.83
N LYS A 205 -35.49 10.69 -27.15
CA LYS A 205 -35.91 10.25 -28.47
C LYS A 205 -35.67 11.31 -29.54
N ILE A 206 -35.86 12.59 -29.20
CA ILE A 206 -35.57 13.71 -30.10
C ILE A 206 -34.06 13.92 -30.22
N THR A 207 -33.37 14.01 -29.08
CA THR A 207 -31.95 14.36 -29.00
C THR A 207 -31.06 13.29 -29.65
N PHE A 208 -31.35 12.01 -29.42
CA PHE A 208 -30.59 10.88 -29.93
C PHE A 208 -31.25 10.20 -31.14
N LYS A 209 -32.13 10.90 -31.86
CA LYS A 209 -32.86 10.37 -33.03
C LYS A 209 -31.92 9.71 -34.06
N THR A 210 -30.78 10.33 -34.36
CA THR A 210 -29.78 9.80 -35.30
C THR A 210 -29.12 8.52 -34.82
N ALA A 211 -28.90 8.37 -33.51
CA ALA A 211 -28.40 7.13 -32.94
C ALA A 211 -29.50 6.05 -33.02
N LEU A 212 -30.73 6.38 -32.62
CA LEU A 212 -31.87 5.46 -32.64
C LEU A 212 -32.26 4.98 -34.04
N SER A 213 -31.89 5.70 -35.11
CA SER A 213 -32.08 5.25 -36.49
C SER A 213 -31.01 4.29 -37.00
N GLN A 214 -29.93 4.04 -36.25
CA GLN A 214 -28.92 3.04 -36.63
C GLN A 214 -29.49 1.65 -36.38
N ASP A 215 -29.52 0.80 -37.42
CA ASP A 215 -30.00 -0.58 -37.32
C ASP A 215 -28.96 -1.50 -36.69
N GLN A 216 -27.67 -1.22 -36.92
CA GLN A 216 -26.57 -2.00 -36.34
C GLN A 216 -26.29 -1.58 -34.90
N ALA A 217 -26.20 -2.57 -33.99
CA ALA A 217 -25.88 -2.34 -32.58
C ALA A 217 -24.55 -1.60 -32.39
N ALA A 218 -23.54 -1.94 -33.21
CA ALA A 218 -22.23 -1.30 -33.19
C ALA A 218 -22.31 0.21 -33.51
N GLU A 219 -23.05 0.60 -34.55
CA GLU A 219 -23.20 2.00 -34.96
C GLU A 219 -24.02 2.81 -33.94
N PHE A 220 -25.07 2.19 -33.39
CA PHE A 220 -25.87 2.78 -32.32
C PHE A 220 -25.03 3.06 -31.07
N ILE A 221 -24.28 2.07 -30.57
CA ILE A 221 -23.45 2.23 -29.37
C ILE A 221 -22.31 3.22 -29.61
N ASN A 222 -21.65 3.19 -30.77
CA ASN A 222 -20.61 4.16 -31.10
C ASN A 222 -21.16 5.60 -31.17
N SER A 223 -22.42 5.79 -31.59
CA SER A 223 -23.07 7.10 -31.58
C SER A 223 -23.27 7.63 -30.16
N LEU A 224 -23.68 6.77 -29.22
CA LEU A 224 -23.83 7.15 -27.80
C LEU A 224 -22.46 7.35 -27.13
N LEU A 225 -21.47 6.52 -27.46
CA LEU A 225 -20.11 6.66 -26.96
C LEU A 225 -19.49 8.00 -27.42
N ASP A 226 -19.81 8.48 -28.62
CA ASP A 226 -19.36 9.79 -29.11
C ASP A 226 -19.86 10.94 -28.21
N VAL A 227 -21.07 10.85 -27.66
CA VAL A 227 -21.60 11.85 -26.71
C VAL A 227 -20.70 11.95 -25.48
N VAL A 228 -20.34 10.80 -24.89
CA VAL A 228 -19.43 10.74 -23.74
C VAL A 228 -18.04 11.24 -24.14
N GLN A 229 -17.51 10.81 -25.28
CA GLN A 229 -16.19 11.20 -25.76
C GLN A 229 -16.08 12.70 -26.03
N ARG A 230 -17.10 13.33 -26.63
CA ARG A 230 -17.15 14.78 -26.84
C ARG A 230 -17.21 15.53 -25.53
N TRP A 231 -18.06 15.11 -24.59
CA TRP A 231 -18.09 15.71 -23.25
C TRP A 231 -16.74 15.59 -22.55
N THR A 232 -16.11 14.42 -22.62
CA THR A 232 -14.83 14.15 -21.99
C THR A 232 -13.70 15.00 -22.58
N TYR A 233 -13.66 15.12 -23.92
CA TYR A 233 -12.70 15.97 -24.59
C TYR A 233 -12.95 17.45 -24.26
N ALA A 234 -14.21 17.87 -24.19
CA ALA A 234 -14.57 19.21 -23.75
C ALA A 234 -14.12 19.48 -22.31
N ALA A 235 -14.29 18.54 -21.40
CA ALA A 235 -13.86 18.66 -20.02
C ALA A 235 -12.33 18.81 -19.87
N GLN A 236 -11.53 18.35 -20.84
CA GLN A 236 -10.07 18.55 -20.83
C GLN A 236 -9.60 19.86 -21.45
N ASN A 237 -10.40 20.44 -22.37
CA ASN A 237 -9.91 21.51 -23.26
C ASN A 237 -10.72 22.82 -23.17
N ASP A 238 -11.93 22.80 -22.60
CA ASP A 238 -12.72 24.00 -22.35
C ASP A 238 -12.36 24.65 -20.99
N ALA A 239 -12.25 25.98 -20.97
CA ALA A 239 -11.77 26.73 -19.81
C ALA A 239 -12.72 26.71 -18.61
N GLU A 240 -14.04 26.60 -18.82
CA GLU A 240 -15.01 26.55 -17.73
C GLU A 240 -15.35 25.12 -17.32
N LEU A 241 -15.55 24.21 -18.29
CA LEU A 241 -15.89 22.82 -17.99
C LEU A 241 -14.74 22.08 -17.29
N SER A 242 -13.49 22.40 -17.62
CA SER A 242 -12.31 21.81 -16.94
C SER A 242 -12.28 22.06 -15.43
N LYS A 243 -12.85 23.17 -14.96
CA LYS A 243 -12.96 23.46 -13.52
C LYS A 243 -13.83 22.44 -12.77
N SER A 244 -14.78 21.80 -13.45
CA SER A 244 -15.67 20.80 -12.86
C SER A 244 -15.05 19.42 -12.67
N VAL A 245 -13.91 19.16 -13.33
CA VAL A 245 -13.20 17.88 -13.30
C VAL A 245 -11.83 17.98 -12.62
N VAL A 246 -11.55 19.08 -11.93
CA VAL A 246 -10.32 19.26 -11.15
C VAL A 246 -10.23 18.17 -10.08
N GLY A 247 -9.10 17.49 -10.03
CA GLY A 247 -8.82 16.42 -9.06
C GLY A 247 -9.35 15.04 -9.47
N TRP A 248 -10.07 14.92 -10.60
CA TRP A 248 -10.50 13.61 -11.11
C TRP A 248 -9.30 12.79 -11.56
N VAL A 249 -9.21 11.58 -11.02
CA VAL A 249 -8.12 10.64 -11.25
C VAL A 249 -8.14 10.08 -12.68
N SER A 250 -9.33 9.94 -13.27
CA SER A 250 -9.55 9.55 -14.67
C SER A 250 -8.87 10.49 -15.68
N PHE A 251 -8.64 11.76 -15.30
CA PHE A 251 -7.92 12.73 -16.12
C PHE A 251 -6.45 12.90 -15.72
N LYS A 252 -5.98 12.23 -14.65
CA LYS A 252 -4.58 12.33 -14.20
C LYS A 252 -3.64 11.68 -15.21
N ILE A 253 -2.71 12.48 -15.72
CA ILE A 253 -1.61 12.06 -16.60
C ILE A 253 -0.30 12.14 -15.79
N PRO A 254 0.54 11.09 -15.78
CA PRO A 254 1.83 11.14 -15.10
C PRO A 254 2.69 12.29 -15.60
N GLU A 255 3.17 13.12 -14.68
CA GLU A 255 4.01 14.27 -15.02
C GLU A 255 5.40 13.84 -15.51
N LYS A 256 6.08 14.72 -16.24
CA LYS A 256 7.48 14.48 -16.62
C LYS A 256 8.38 14.77 -15.43
N THR A 257 9.33 13.88 -15.16
CA THR A 257 10.30 14.07 -14.09
C THR A 257 11.47 14.93 -14.58
N ASP A 258 11.64 16.11 -13.97
CA ASP A 258 12.83 16.94 -14.15
C ASP A 258 13.80 16.71 -12.99
N SER A 259 14.87 15.95 -13.23
CA SER A 259 15.88 15.65 -12.20
C SER A 259 16.65 16.89 -11.73
N ALA A 260 16.65 17.98 -12.48
CA ALA A 260 17.27 19.24 -12.07
C ALA A 260 16.33 20.11 -11.22
N ASN A 261 15.03 19.80 -11.20
CA ASN A 261 14.00 20.56 -10.51
C ASN A 261 12.95 19.66 -9.86
N LEU A 262 13.40 18.72 -9.01
CA LEU A 262 12.53 17.75 -8.31
C LEU A 262 11.59 18.39 -7.28
N VAL A 263 11.87 19.63 -6.86
CA VAL A 263 11.04 20.38 -5.92
C VAL A 263 10.80 21.75 -6.52
N HIS A 264 9.56 22.01 -6.94
CA HIS A 264 9.19 23.31 -7.47
C HIS A 264 9.42 24.41 -6.44
N HIS A 265 10.09 25.48 -6.85
CA HIS A 265 10.33 26.65 -6.02
C HIS A 265 10.31 27.93 -6.85
N GLU A 266 9.89 29.02 -6.20
CA GLU A 266 10.02 30.39 -6.66
C GLU A 266 11.25 31.02 -6.02
N THR A 267 11.81 32.04 -6.66
CA THR A 267 12.88 32.85 -6.06
C THR A 267 12.30 34.17 -5.55
N LYS A 268 12.45 34.44 -4.25
CA LYS A 268 12.00 35.69 -3.61
C LYS A 268 13.17 36.39 -2.91
N GLN A 269 13.16 37.72 -2.93
CA GLN A 269 14.09 38.53 -2.14
C GLN A 269 13.50 38.74 -0.74
N ARG A 270 14.27 38.41 0.31
CA ARG A 270 13.87 38.57 1.70
C ARG A 270 15.04 39.05 2.53
N ASP A 271 14.90 40.20 3.18
CA ASP A 271 15.90 40.78 4.10
C ASP A 271 17.33 40.85 3.50
N GLY A 272 17.44 41.13 2.20
CA GLY A 272 18.72 41.20 1.48
C GLY A 272 19.28 39.85 0.99
N PHE A 273 18.53 38.76 1.19
CA PHE A 273 18.87 37.41 0.71
C PHE A 273 17.96 36.95 -0.43
N THR A 274 18.55 36.23 -1.38
CA THR A 274 17.81 35.44 -2.37
C THR A 274 17.36 34.14 -1.71
N THR A 275 16.05 33.92 -1.65
CA THR A 275 15.44 32.74 -1.00
C THR A 275 14.65 31.90 -2.00
N TRP A 276 14.72 30.58 -1.85
CA TRP A 276 13.82 29.67 -2.55
C TRP A 276 12.59 29.40 -1.69
N VAL A 277 11.41 29.50 -2.29
CA VAL A 277 10.14 29.33 -1.58
C VAL A 277 9.22 28.48 -2.44
N GLY A 278 8.59 27.44 -1.89
CA GLY A 278 7.60 26.65 -2.62
C GLY A 278 6.40 27.50 -3.09
N PRO A 279 5.63 27.05 -4.09
CA PRO A 279 4.44 27.76 -4.59
C PRO A 279 3.46 28.10 -3.46
N GLU A 280 2.80 29.24 -3.53
CA GLU A 280 1.96 29.72 -2.42
C GLU A 280 0.79 28.80 -2.11
N ASP A 281 0.13 28.28 -3.15
CA ASP A 281 -1.02 27.38 -3.05
C ASP A 281 -0.67 26.01 -2.45
N ASP A 282 0.62 25.63 -2.49
CA ASP A 282 1.13 24.36 -1.95
C ASP A 282 1.63 24.48 -0.49
N ARG A 283 1.79 25.71 0.02
CA ARG A 283 2.33 25.95 1.36
C ARG A 283 1.32 25.52 2.41
N ARG A 284 1.75 24.67 3.34
CA ARG A 284 0.95 24.26 4.50
C ARG A 284 1.57 24.84 5.75
N ARG A 285 0.82 25.67 6.49
CA ARG A 285 1.22 26.09 7.82
C ARG A 285 0.96 24.93 8.77
N ARG A 286 2.03 24.42 9.38
CA ARG A 286 1.96 23.36 10.37
C ARG A 286 1.96 23.97 11.77
N ASP A 287 1.01 23.55 12.58
CA ASP A 287 0.96 23.82 14.01
C ASP A 287 0.74 22.50 14.75
N GLY A 288 1.48 22.28 15.84
CA GLY A 288 1.50 21.02 16.58
C GLY A 288 2.18 19.84 15.86
N PHE A 289 1.93 18.65 16.40
CA PHE A 289 2.63 17.39 16.07
C PHE A 289 1.67 16.26 15.70
N ALA A 290 0.50 16.59 15.14
CA ALA A 290 -0.39 15.60 14.54
C ALA A 290 0.20 15.05 13.23
N LEU A 291 -0.28 13.87 12.79
CA LEU A 291 0.13 13.26 11.51
C LEU A 291 -0.13 14.25 10.35
N THR A 292 0.90 14.55 9.56
CA THR A 292 0.82 15.59 8.51
C THR A 292 0.43 15.06 7.13
N ASP A 293 0.44 13.74 6.95
CA ASP A 293 0.16 13.08 5.68
C ASP A 293 -0.76 11.87 5.92
N PRO A 294 -2.06 11.97 5.56
CA PRO A 294 -3.04 10.91 5.79
C PRO A 294 -2.92 9.72 4.82
N ARG A 295 -1.94 9.71 3.90
CA ARG A 295 -1.78 8.75 2.79
C ARG A 295 -2.83 8.94 1.69
N PHE A 296 -2.69 8.12 0.64
CA PHE A 296 -3.69 8.03 -0.43
C PHE A 296 -4.98 7.37 0.05
N ASN A 297 -6.11 7.85 -0.47
CA ASN A 297 -7.37 7.13 -0.38
C ASN A 297 -7.41 5.97 -1.42
N THR A 298 -8.44 5.12 -1.35
CA THR A 298 -8.58 3.95 -2.24
C THR A 298 -8.47 4.33 -3.72
N ARG A 299 -9.16 5.36 -4.21
CA ARG A 299 -9.11 5.76 -5.63
C ARG A 299 -7.71 6.20 -6.05
N GLN A 300 -7.02 6.97 -5.22
CA GLN A 300 -5.64 7.38 -5.48
C GLN A 300 -4.66 6.20 -5.49
N THR A 301 -4.86 5.22 -4.61
CA THR A 301 -4.09 3.97 -4.63
C THR A 301 -4.37 3.17 -5.90
N LEU A 302 -5.64 3.00 -6.27
CA LEU A 302 -6.03 2.27 -7.47
C LEU A 302 -5.51 2.92 -8.76
N TYR A 303 -5.31 4.25 -8.77
CA TYR A 303 -4.60 4.91 -9.86
C TYR A 303 -3.17 4.42 -10.02
N GLU A 304 -2.42 4.32 -8.93
CA GLU A 304 -1.04 3.86 -8.97
C GLU A 304 -0.98 2.40 -9.43
N ILE A 305 -1.98 1.60 -9.04
CA ILE A 305 -2.14 0.21 -9.50
C ILE A 305 -2.46 0.17 -11.00
N ASP A 306 -3.33 1.04 -11.50
CA ASP A 306 -3.68 1.13 -12.92
C ASP A 306 -2.54 1.70 -13.78
N HIS A 307 -1.70 2.56 -13.21
CA HIS A 307 -0.48 3.06 -13.85
C HIS A 307 0.62 1.98 -13.94
N CYS A 308 0.61 1.01 -13.02
CA CYS A 308 1.51 -0.14 -13.05
C CYS A 308 1.22 -1.05 -14.26
N ILE A 309 2.27 -1.56 -14.90
CA ILE A 309 2.15 -2.45 -16.07
C ILE A 309 2.45 -3.93 -15.76
N TYR A 310 2.54 -4.28 -14.47
CA TYR A 310 2.76 -5.63 -13.93
C TYR A 310 3.92 -6.38 -14.62
N CYS A 311 5.16 -6.03 -14.29
CA CYS A 311 6.35 -6.48 -15.03
C CYS A 311 6.85 -7.90 -14.70
N HIS A 312 6.28 -8.57 -13.68
CA HIS A 312 6.74 -9.88 -13.19
C HIS A 312 6.50 -11.01 -14.21
N ASP A 313 5.41 -10.92 -14.99
CA ASP A 313 5.04 -11.88 -16.04
C ASP A 313 6.14 -12.09 -17.11
N ARG A 314 7.03 -11.09 -17.26
CA ARG A 314 8.16 -11.08 -18.19
C ARG A 314 9.51 -11.13 -17.48
N ASP A 315 9.54 -11.25 -16.15
CA ASP A 315 10.76 -11.17 -15.33
C ASP A 315 11.56 -9.88 -15.59
N THR A 316 10.83 -8.76 -15.69
CA THR A 316 11.39 -7.42 -15.96
C THR A 316 11.01 -6.38 -14.91
N ASP A 317 10.55 -6.85 -13.75
CA ASP A 317 10.13 -6.08 -12.58
C ASP A 317 11.31 -5.44 -11.85
N SER A 318 11.90 -4.42 -12.46
CA SER A 318 13.03 -3.67 -11.90
C SER A 318 12.70 -2.91 -10.61
N CYS A 319 11.42 -2.71 -10.28
CA CYS A 319 11.01 -2.19 -8.97
C CYS A 319 11.32 -3.17 -7.83
N SER A 320 11.30 -4.48 -8.09
CA SER A 320 11.71 -5.51 -7.14
C SER A 320 13.20 -5.81 -7.29
N LYS A 321 13.63 -6.19 -8.51
CA LYS A 321 14.97 -6.78 -8.77
C LYS A 321 16.05 -5.78 -9.19
N GLY A 322 15.72 -4.50 -9.26
CA GLY A 322 16.60 -3.42 -9.71
C GLY A 322 16.79 -3.36 -11.24
N MET A 323 17.49 -2.33 -11.71
CA MET A 323 17.78 -2.16 -13.14
C MET A 323 19.20 -2.60 -13.46
N ARG A 324 19.38 -3.76 -14.08
CA ARG A 324 20.71 -4.29 -14.44
C ARG A 324 21.19 -3.86 -15.82
N ASN A 325 22.50 -3.70 -15.98
CA ASN A 325 23.16 -3.54 -17.26
C ASN A 325 23.30 -4.92 -17.93
N LYS A 326 22.69 -5.08 -19.10
CA LYS A 326 22.71 -6.36 -19.84
C LYS A 326 24.11 -6.87 -20.20
N LYS A 327 25.11 -5.99 -20.28
CA LYS A 327 26.49 -6.35 -20.65
C LYS A 327 27.36 -6.72 -19.45
N THR A 328 27.21 -6.00 -18.33
CA THR A 328 28.11 -6.15 -17.16
C THR A 328 27.46 -6.89 -15.99
N GLY A 329 26.12 -6.96 -15.94
CA GLY A 329 25.37 -7.53 -14.82
C GLY A 329 25.16 -6.58 -13.63
N ASP A 330 25.92 -5.48 -13.59
CA ASP A 330 25.84 -4.47 -12.52
C ASP A 330 24.54 -3.66 -12.58
N PHE A 331 24.17 -3.08 -11.43
CA PHE A 331 23.07 -2.13 -11.37
C PHE A 331 23.39 -0.82 -12.11
N LYS A 332 22.40 -0.30 -12.82
CA LYS A 332 22.43 1.04 -13.40
C LYS A 332 22.37 2.09 -12.30
N SER A 333 22.79 3.30 -12.63
CA SER A 333 22.65 4.48 -11.77
C SER A 333 21.69 5.49 -12.40
N THR A 334 20.97 6.22 -11.56
CA THR A 334 20.18 7.40 -11.95
C THR A 334 21.08 8.54 -12.41
N ASN A 335 20.49 9.59 -12.99
CA ASN A 335 21.21 10.82 -13.37
C ASN A 335 21.88 11.53 -12.18
N LEU A 336 21.43 11.24 -10.94
CA LEU A 336 22.01 11.78 -9.70
C LEU A 336 23.09 10.87 -9.10
N GLY A 337 23.51 9.81 -9.83
CA GLY A 337 24.54 8.88 -9.37
C GLY A 337 24.06 7.86 -8.32
N ILE A 338 22.75 7.73 -8.12
CA ILE A 338 22.16 6.76 -7.17
C ILE A 338 21.99 5.41 -7.89
N THR A 339 22.55 4.34 -7.33
CA THR A 339 22.38 2.97 -7.83
C THR A 339 20.91 2.50 -7.74
N ILE A 340 20.41 1.87 -8.80
CA ILE A 340 19.01 1.42 -8.91
C ILE A 340 18.93 -0.07 -8.57
N ILE A 341 18.83 -0.37 -7.27
CA ILE A 341 18.83 -1.75 -6.74
C ILE A 341 17.45 -2.40 -6.69
N GLY A 342 16.37 -1.62 -6.79
CA GLY A 342 15.01 -2.13 -6.57
C GLY A 342 14.68 -2.28 -5.08
N CYS A 343 13.63 -3.04 -4.75
CA CYS A 343 13.29 -3.32 -3.35
C CYS A 343 14.43 -4.12 -2.70
N PRO A 344 15.01 -3.67 -1.57
CA PRO A 344 16.06 -4.42 -0.88
C PRO A 344 15.63 -5.80 -0.38
N LEU A 345 14.32 -6.04 -0.29
CA LEU A 345 13.72 -7.32 0.10
C LEU A 345 13.32 -8.18 -1.11
N GLU A 346 13.51 -7.67 -2.34
CA GLU A 346 13.02 -8.30 -3.58
C GLU A 346 11.53 -8.69 -3.50
N GLU A 347 10.74 -7.83 -2.84
CA GLU A 347 9.31 -8.05 -2.60
C GLU A 347 8.53 -8.26 -3.90
N LYS A 348 7.50 -9.12 -3.85
CA LYS A 348 6.58 -9.46 -4.95
C LYS A 348 5.58 -8.34 -5.26
N ILE A 349 6.12 -7.21 -5.68
CA ILE A 349 5.38 -5.95 -5.87
C ILE A 349 4.29 -6.10 -6.93
N SER A 350 4.63 -6.63 -8.11
CA SER A 350 3.67 -6.62 -9.22
C SER A 350 2.56 -7.65 -9.01
N GLU A 351 2.88 -8.76 -8.36
CA GLU A 351 1.96 -9.81 -7.93
C GLU A 351 0.98 -9.26 -6.89
N MET A 352 1.48 -8.56 -5.87
CA MET A 352 0.67 -7.85 -4.88
C MET A 352 -0.27 -6.83 -5.54
N HIS A 353 0.21 -6.08 -6.54
CA HIS A 353 -0.62 -5.13 -7.28
C HIS A 353 -1.76 -5.82 -8.06
N ILE A 354 -1.51 -7.01 -8.64
CA ILE A 354 -2.56 -7.77 -9.33
C ILE A 354 -3.67 -8.16 -8.34
N LEU A 355 -3.32 -8.74 -7.20
CA LEU A 355 -4.31 -9.14 -6.20
C LEU A 355 -5.11 -7.96 -5.66
N LYS A 356 -4.42 -6.83 -5.38
CA LYS A 356 -5.08 -5.60 -4.99
C LYS A 356 -6.04 -5.10 -6.07
N ARG A 357 -5.66 -5.16 -7.36
CA ARG A 357 -6.56 -4.81 -8.47
C ARG A 357 -7.80 -5.71 -8.54
N GLN A 358 -7.66 -6.99 -8.21
CA GLN A 358 -8.75 -7.97 -8.18
C GLN A 358 -9.70 -7.81 -6.97
N GLY A 359 -9.30 -6.97 -6.00
CA GLY A 359 -10.04 -6.71 -4.77
C GLY A 359 -9.68 -7.65 -3.62
N ASP A 360 -8.58 -8.38 -3.71
CA ASP A 360 -8.13 -9.31 -2.67
C ASP A 360 -7.01 -8.69 -1.81
N ASN A 361 -7.41 -7.99 -0.74
CA ASN A 361 -6.49 -7.34 0.18
C ASN A 361 -5.75 -8.35 1.09
N ILE A 362 -6.39 -9.45 1.48
CA ILE A 362 -5.77 -10.44 2.37
C ILE A 362 -4.72 -11.25 1.61
N GLY A 363 -5.02 -11.72 0.40
CA GLY A 363 -4.04 -12.38 -0.47
C GLY A 363 -2.89 -11.44 -0.85
N ALA A 364 -3.18 -10.17 -1.15
CA ALA A 364 -2.15 -9.15 -1.38
C ALA A 364 -1.23 -8.99 -0.15
N LEU A 365 -1.78 -8.92 1.06
CA LEU A 365 -0.99 -8.84 2.29
C LEU A 365 -0.18 -10.12 2.54
N ALA A 366 -0.76 -11.30 2.25
CA ALA A 366 -0.06 -12.57 2.36
C ALA A 366 1.17 -12.61 1.45
N LEU A 367 1.11 -12.05 0.23
CA LEU A 367 2.28 -11.90 -0.64
C LEU A 367 3.34 -10.96 -0.06
N ILE A 368 2.95 -9.79 0.46
CA ILE A 368 3.88 -8.84 1.10
C ILE A 368 4.65 -9.55 2.23
N ILE A 369 3.93 -10.29 3.08
CA ILE A 369 4.48 -10.92 4.29
C ILE A 369 5.51 -12.03 3.98
N ILE A 370 5.52 -12.61 2.77
CA ILE A 370 6.56 -13.57 2.36
C ILE A 370 7.95 -12.96 2.53
N ASP A 371 8.11 -11.72 2.02
CA ASP A 371 9.40 -11.04 1.95
C ASP A 371 9.54 -9.99 3.07
N ASN A 372 8.42 -9.43 3.55
CA ASN A 372 8.37 -8.34 4.53
C ASN A 372 7.26 -8.53 5.59
N PRO A 373 7.42 -9.44 6.55
CA PRO A 373 6.44 -9.63 7.63
C PRO A 373 6.34 -8.40 8.55
N MET A 374 7.31 -7.48 8.51
CA MET A 374 7.33 -6.23 9.26
C MET A 374 6.92 -5.04 8.39
N CYS A 375 6.06 -5.25 7.38
CA CYS A 375 5.56 -4.21 6.49
C CYS A 375 4.88 -2.99 7.16
N PRO A 376 4.38 -3.04 8.42
CA PRO A 376 3.99 -1.80 9.10
C PRO A 376 5.17 -0.82 9.28
N GLY A 377 6.41 -1.32 9.30
CA GLY A 377 7.64 -0.55 9.44
C GLY A 377 8.23 -0.02 8.13
N THR A 378 7.60 -0.27 6.99
CA THR A 378 8.03 0.13 5.64
C THR A 378 6.94 0.95 4.93
N GLY A 379 6.93 0.99 3.60
CA GLY A 379 5.94 1.70 2.82
C GLY A 379 6.02 3.22 2.88
N HIS A 380 4.85 3.86 2.77
CA HIS A 380 4.70 5.30 2.60
C HIS A 380 5.49 6.09 3.64
N ARG A 381 6.29 7.05 3.16
CA ARG A 381 7.18 7.92 3.96
C ARG A 381 8.36 7.20 4.62
N ILE A 382 8.56 5.90 4.40
CA ILE A 382 9.74 5.17 4.87
C ILE A 382 10.66 4.76 3.73
N CYS A 383 10.17 3.98 2.76
CA CYS A 383 10.98 3.44 1.68
C CYS A 383 10.64 4.12 0.33
N ASN A 384 11.61 4.15 -0.60
CA ASN A 384 11.39 4.65 -1.97
C ASN A 384 12.26 3.98 -3.05
N GLU A 385 13.01 2.93 -2.71
CA GLU A 385 13.90 2.25 -3.68
C GLU A 385 13.12 1.56 -4.80
N CYS A 386 11.97 0.97 -4.50
CA CYS A 386 11.09 0.37 -5.49
C CYS A 386 10.56 1.40 -6.51
N MET A 387 10.29 2.64 -6.08
CA MET A 387 9.91 3.74 -6.99
C MET A 387 11.06 4.15 -7.89
N LYS A 388 12.29 4.25 -7.35
CA LYS A 388 13.50 4.51 -8.14
C LYS A 388 13.76 3.39 -9.15
N GLY A 389 13.44 2.15 -8.78
CA GLY A 389 13.52 0.96 -9.62
C GLY A 389 12.40 0.82 -10.65
N CYS A 390 11.32 1.60 -10.56
CA CYS A 390 10.21 1.52 -11.50
C CYS A 390 10.66 1.83 -12.93
N ILE A 391 10.13 1.12 -13.93
CA ILE A 391 10.52 1.32 -15.34
C ILE A 391 10.28 2.75 -15.86
N TYR A 392 9.39 3.51 -15.21
CA TYR A 392 9.11 4.91 -15.51
C TYR A 392 10.21 5.82 -14.95
N GLN A 393 11.24 6.04 -15.77
CA GLN A 393 12.41 6.85 -15.39
C GLN A 393 12.35 8.30 -15.88
N LYS A 394 11.39 8.64 -16.74
CA LYS A 394 11.23 9.97 -17.36
C LYS A 394 9.92 10.66 -16.98
N THR A 395 9.05 9.94 -16.31
CA THR A 395 7.76 10.39 -15.81
C THR A 395 7.61 9.93 -14.38
N GLU A 396 6.57 10.38 -13.70
CA GLU A 396 6.25 9.93 -12.35
C GLU A 396 6.24 8.38 -12.29
N PRO A 397 7.04 7.78 -11.39
CA PRO A 397 7.01 6.35 -11.16
C PRO A 397 5.75 5.97 -10.38
N VAL A 398 5.38 4.69 -10.44
CA VAL A 398 4.32 4.14 -9.58
C VAL A 398 4.70 4.33 -8.12
N ASN A 399 3.80 4.91 -7.33
CA ASN A 399 4.00 5.09 -5.90
C ASN A 399 3.70 3.80 -5.11
N ILE A 400 4.57 2.80 -5.29
CA ILE A 400 4.50 1.48 -4.66
C ILE A 400 4.39 1.55 -3.13
N PRO A 401 5.13 2.43 -2.41
CA PRO A 401 4.99 2.55 -0.96
C PRO A 401 3.57 2.93 -0.49
N GLN A 402 2.83 3.75 -1.26
CA GLN A 402 1.43 4.04 -0.95
C GLN A 402 0.54 2.78 -1.10
N ILE A 403 0.83 1.96 -2.11
CA ILE A 403 0.08 0.71 -2.35
C ILE A 403 0.34 -0.31 -1.24
N GLU A 404 1.61 -0.56 -0.89
CA GLU A 404 2.01 -1.47 0.20
C GLU A 404 1.32 -1.07 1.53
N THR A 405 1.41 0.22 1.89
CA THR A 405 0.75 0.72 3.10
C THR A 405 -0.77 0.64 3.01
N ASN A 406 -1.39 0.89 1.85
CA ASN A 406 -2.83 0.77 1.70
C ASN A 406 -3.33 -0.67 1.80
N VAL A 407 -2.61 -1.66 1.24
CA VAL A 407 -2.93 -3.09 1.43
C VAL A 407 -2.91 -3.44 2.91
N LEU A 408 -1.86 -3.03 3.63
CA LEU A 408 -1.78 -3.25 5.07
C LEU A 408 -2.94 -2.59 5.82
N THR A 409 -3.24 -1.31 5.55
CA THR A 409 -4.29 -0.60 6.30
C THR A 409 -5.68 -1.13 5.97
N ASP A 410 -5.94 -1.49 4.71
CA ASP A 410 -7.25 -2.02 4.31
C ASP A 410 -7.55 -3.36 5.01
N VAL A 411 -6.52 -4.15 5.36
CA VAL A 411 -6.69 -5.34 6.21
C VAL A 411 -6.73 -4.98 7.69
N LEU A 412 -5.81 -4.14 8.19
CA LEU A 412 -5.73 -3.80 9.63
C LEU A 412 -7.03 -3.20 10.18
N PHE A 413 -7.72 -2.40 9.38
CA PHE A 413 -8.96 -1.73 9.78
C PHE A 413 -10.22 -2.56 9.52
N MET A 414 -10.08 -3.82 9.11
CA MET A 414 -11.19 -4.78 9.11
C MET A 414 -11.46 -5.31 10.51
N SER A 415 -12.63 -5.93 10.67
CA SER A 415 -12.89 -6.82 11.80
C SER A 415 -11.78 -7.88 11.91
N TRP A 416 -11.18 -8.01 13.09
CA TRP A 416 -10.04 -8.89 13.36
C TRP A 416 -8.77 -8.62 12.53
N GLY A 417 -8.67 -7.45 11.89
CA GLY A 417 -7.57 -7.12 10.96
C GLY A 417 -6.16 -7.27 11.54
N PHE A 418 -5.98 -6.88 12.81
CA PHE A 418 -4.71 -7.12 13.52
C PHE A 418 -4.43 -8.62 13.71
N GLU A 419 -5.45 -9.43 14.02
CA GLU A 419 -5.31 -10.89 14.18
C GLU A 419 -4.99 -11.57 12.85
N VAL A 420 -5.60 -11.11 11.75
CA VAL A 420 -5.29 -11.56 10.38
C VAL A 420 -3.82 -11.28 10.05
N TYR A 421 -3.37 -10.04 10.20
CA TYR A 421 -1.95 -9.68 10.00
C TYR A 421 -1.04 -10.54 10.90
N SER A 422 -1.36 -10.62 12.19
CA SER A 422 -0.55 -11.34 13.17
C SER A 422 -0.48 -12.85 12.89
N LEU A 423 -1.57 -13.45 12.41
CA LEU A 423 -1.60 -14.83 11.94
C LEU A 423 -0.73 -14.99 10.70
N LEU A 424 -0.85 -14.13 9.69
CA LEU A 424 -0.06 -14.23 8.45
C LEU A 424 1.45 -14.15 8.71
N THR A 425 1.89 -13.40 9.73
CA THR A 425 3.31 -13.39 10.13
C THR A 425 3.79 -14.72 10.73
N ARG A 426 2.88 -15.63 11.10
CA ARG A 426 3.15 -16.89 11.82
C ARG A 426 2.74 -18.12 11.05
N TRP A 427 1.80 -17.96 10.14
CA TRP A 427 1.21 -18.97 9.30
C TRP A 427 0.88 -18.31 7.96
N ASN A 428 1.59 -18.68 6.91
CA ASN A 428 1.37 -18.18 5.56
C ASN A 428 1.73 -19.29 4.56
N PRO A 429 0.73 -19.98 3.98
CA PRO A 429 0.98 -21.07 3.05
C PRO A 429 1.87 -20.71 1.87
N LEU A 430 1.87 -19.44 1.44
CA LEU A 430 2.67 -18.95 0.32
C LEU A 430 4.18 -18.89 0.63
N ASN A 431 4.55 -18.84 1.92
CA ASN A 431 5.94 -18.90 2.35
C ASN A 431 6.39 -20.37 2.46
N VAL A 432 6.75 -20.98 1.33
CA VAL A 432 7.15 -22.40 1.27
C VAL A 432 8.40 -22.74 2.10
N LYS A 433 9.22 -21.74 2.45
CA LYS A 433 10.39 -21.95 3.33
C LYS A 433 9.98 -22.12 4.79
N ARG A 434 8.98 -21.36 5.23
CA ARG A 434 8.47 -21.38 6.61
C ARG A 434 6.97 -21.07 6.63
N PRO A 435 6.12 -22.04 6.24
CA PRO A 435 4.68 -21.82 6.12
C PRO A 435 4.01 -21.63 7.48
N TYR A 436 4.63 -22.12 8.57
CA TYR A 436 4.19 -21.90 9.93
C TYR A 436 5.37 -21.81 10.91
N ALA A 437 5.16 -21.09 12.01
CA ALA A 437 6.13 -20.96 13.10
C ALA A 437 6.40 -22.32 13.79
N LEU A 438 7.65 -22.55 14.17
CA LEU A 438 8.08 -23.79 14.84
C LEU A 438 7.92 -23.73 16.37
N PRO A 439 7.75 -24.88 17.05
CA PRO A 439 7.85 -24.96 18.51
C PRO A 439 9.22 -24.52 19.02
N TYR A 440 9.27 -24.08 20.28
CA TYR A 440 10.53 -23.73 20.94
C TYR A 440 11.52 -24.91 20.92
N ASN A 441 12.73 -24.66 20.44
CA ASN A 441 13.76 -25.68 20.18
C ASN A 441 14.79 -25.83 21.30
N GLY A 442 14.67 -25.05 22.39
CA GLY A 442 15.59 -25.09 23.53
C GLY A 442 16.76 -24.10 23.45
N LYS A 443 16.87 -23.30 22.39
CA LYS A 443 17.97 -22.34 22.18
C LYS A 443 17.51 -20.90 22.35
N ASN A 444 18.32 -20.10 23.05
CA ASN A 444 18.00 -18.71 23.41
C ASN A 444 18.97 -17.71 22.74
N THR A 445 18.43 -16.61 22.22
CA THR A 445 19.19 -15.52 21.61
C THR A 445 18.89 -14.20 22.28
N LEU A 446 19.94 -13.47 22.66
CA LEU A 446 19.85 -12.07 23.08
C LEU A 446 19.93 -11.17 21.84
N VAL A 447 18.93 -10.32 21.62
CA VAL A 447 18.91 -9.33 20.54
C VAL A 447 19.12 -7.94 21.14
N VAL A 448 20.21 -7.28 20.78
CA VAL A 448 20.61 -5.98 21.31
C VAL A 448 20.15 -4.86 20.37
N GLY A 449 19.19 -4.05 20.81
CA GLY A 449 18.55 -2.97 20.05
C GLY A 449 17.27 -3.46 19.38
N LEU A 450 16.18 -2.72 19.58
CA LEU A 450 14.84 -3.05 19.06
C LEU A 450 14.35 -2.02 18.03
N GLY A 451 15.30 -1.56 17.21
CA GLY A 451 14.99 -0.88 15.94
C GLY A 451 14.67 -1.87 14.81
N PRO A 452 14.57 -1.40 13.56
CA PRO A 452 14.17 -2.21 12.41
C PRO A 452 14.91 -3.52 12.20
N ALA A 453 16.23 -3.52 12.39
CA ALA A 453 17.02 -4.75 12.30
C ALA A 453 16.70 -5.71 13.46
N GLY A 454 16.55 -5.18 14.68
CA GLY A 454 16.34 -5.97 15.88
C GLY A 454 14.98 -6.65 15.94
N TYR A 455 13.89 -5.89 15.79
CA TYR A 455 12.55 -6.47 15.83
C TYR A 455 12.30 -7.44 14.66
N THR A 456 12.88 -7.16 13.48
CA THR A 456 12.78 -8.05 12.31
C THR A 456 13.55 -9.35 12.54
N LEU A 457 14.77 -9.27 13.09
CA LEU A 457 15.54 -10.46 13.44
C LEU A 457 14.82 -11.30 14.52
N SER A 458 14.27 -10.65 15.55
CA SER A 458 13.47 -11.31 16.57
C SER A 458 12.28 -12.06 15.97
N HIS A 459 11.58 -11.45 15.01
CA HIS A 459 10.48 -12.09 14.29
C HIS A 459 10.91 -13.43 13.64
N TYR A 460 11.97 -13.40 12.83
CA TYR A 460 12.45 -14.60 12.13
C TYR A 460 12.95 -15.67 13.11
N LEU A 461 13.73 -15.28 14.13
CA LEU A 461 14.24 -16.23 15.14
C LEU A 461 13.10 -16.93 15.90
N VAL A 462 12.07 -16.19 16.29
CA VAL A 462 10.92 -16.77 16.98
C VAL A 462 10.15 -17.74 16.06
N ASN A 463 10.00 -17.43 14.77
CA ASN A 463 9.37 -18.34 13.81
C ASN A 463 10.20 -19.62 13.57
N GLU A 464 11.52 -19.57 13.74
CA GLU A 464 12.42 -20.74 13.72
C GLU A 464 12.46 -21.51 15.05
N GLY A 465 11.66 -21.11 16.04
CA GLY A 465 11.55 -21.80 17.32
C GLY A 465 12.63 -21.40 18.33
N PHE A 466 13.36 -20.30 18.12
CA PHE A 466 14.28 -19.79 19.13
C PHE A 466 13.53 -18.99 20.22
N GLY A 467 14.06 -19.07 21.44
CA GLY A 467 13.75 -18.13 22.51
C GLY A 467 14.50 -16.83 22.25
N VAL A 468 13.82 -15.69 22.34
CA VAL A 468 14.41 -14.39 22.05
C VAL A 468 14.15 -13.43 23.20
N VAL A 469 15.24 -12.85 23.72
CA VAL A 469 15.18 -11.72 24.64
C VAL A 469 15.74 -10.50 23.93
N GLY A 470 14.89 -9.51 23.67
CA GLY A 470 15.29 -8.21 23.17
C GLY A 470 15.71 -7.28 24.32
N ILE A 471 16.79 -6.54 24.16
CA ILE A 471 17.14 -5.44 25.07
C ILE A 471 17.32 -4.14 24.30
N ASP A 472 16.90 -3.02 24.87
CA ASP A 472 17.17 -1.70 24.31
C ASP A 472 17.67 -0.74 25.39
N GLY A 473 18.58 0.16 25.01
CA GLY A 473 19.09 1.20 25.90
C GLY A 473 18.06 2.28 26.21
N LEU A 474 17.03 2.43 25.37
CA LEU A 474 15.87 3.28 25.62
C LEU A 474 14.86 2.58 26.52
N LYS A 475 14.12 3.35 27.31
CA LYS A 475 12.97 2.82 28.05
C LYS A 475 11.95 2.31 27.03
N ILE A 476 11.42 1.11 27.26
CA ILE A 476 10.29 0.56 26.53
C ILE A 476 9.11 0.53 27.50
N GLU A 477 8.02 1.19 27.13
CA GLU A 477 6.78 1.13 27.91
C GLU A 477 6.09 -0.21 27.67
N PRO A 478 5.72 -0.96 28.71
CA PRO A 478 5.02 -2.22 28.54
C PRO A 478 3.62 -1.98 27.94
N LEU A 479 3.21 -2.88 27.05
CA LEU A 479 1.81 -2.96 26.61
C LEU A 479 0.95 -3.60 27.72
N PRO A 480 -0.36 -3.32 27.76
CA PRO A 480 -1.27 -3.96 28.70
C PRO A 480 -1.18 -5.49 28.65
N ASP A 481 -1.06 -6.14 29.82
CA ASP A 481 -0.92 -7.59 29.96
C ASP A 481 -2.05 -8.37 29.28
N GLU A 482 -3.26 -7.83 29.31
CA GLU A 482 -4.42 -8.43 28.66
C GLU A 482 -4.27 -8.49 27.14
N LEU A 483 -3.62 -7.49 26.52
CA LEU A 483 -3.38 -7.45 25.08
C LEU A 483 -2.25 -8.36 24.66
N THR A 484 -1.24 -8.57 25.51
CA THR A 484 -0.05 -9.38 25.19
C THR A 484 -0.20 -10.84 25.58
N GLY A 485 -1.08 -11.17 26.53
CA GLY A 485 -1.16 -12.51 27.10
C GLY A 485 -0.02 -12.81 28.09
N ALA A 486 0.46 -11.77 28.79
CA ALA A 486 1.55 -11.91 29.75
C ALA A 486 1.28 -13.02 30.79
N SER A 487 2.35 -13.64 31.29
CA SER A 487 2.29 -14.75 32.27
C SER A 487 1.55 -16.00 31.78
N GLY A 488 1.58 -16.28 30.48
CA GLY A 488 1.02 -17.50 29.89
C GLY A 488 -0.51 -17.46 29.70
N GLN A 489 -1.11 -16.27 29.77
CA GLN A 489 -2.52 -16.09 29.49
C GLN A 489 -2.77 -16.00 27.98
N LEU A 490 -3.98 -16.35 27.55
CA LEU A 490 -4.39 -16.08 26.18
C LEU A 490 -4.54 -14.56 25.97
N PRO A 491 -3.93 -13.96 24.94
CA PRO A 491 -4.11 -12.55 24.62
C PRO A 491 -5.58 -12.24 24.34
N THR A 492 -6.03 -11.05 24.72
CA THR A 492 -7.36 -10.56 24.31
C THR A 492 -7.33 -10.29 22.81
N PRO A 493 -8.22 -10.91 22.02
CA PRO A 493 -8.25 -10.72 20.57
C PRO A 493 -8.68 -9.28 20.25
N VAL A 494 -8.04 -8.66 19.25
CA VAL A 494 -8.31 -7.29 18.78
C VAL A 494 -9.32 -7.35 17.66
N LYS A 495 -10.58 -7.02 17.97
CA LYS A 495 -11.65 -6.99 16.98
C LYS A 495 -11.57 -5.78 16.07
N ASP A 496 -11.34 -4.59 16.61
CA ASP A 496 -11.19 -3.36 15.85
C ASP A 496 -9.86 -2.70 16.20
N PHE A 497 -8.95 -2.62 15.24
CA PHE A 497 -7.65 -1.99 15.45
C PHE A 497 -7.76 -0.49 15.74
N SER A 498 -8.85 0.16 15.32
CA SER A 498 -9.11 1.58 15.58
C SER A 498 -9.15 1.90 17.07
N GLU A 499 -9.52 0.94 17.92
CA GLU A 499 -9.50 1.08 19.38
C GLU A 499 -8.07 1.23 19.96
N LEU A 500 -7.06 0.74 19.22
CA LEU A 500 -5.65 0.86 19.57
C LEU A 500 -4.94 2.00 18.83
N TYR A 501 -5.64 2.67 17.90
CA TYR A 501 -5.08 3.76 17.12
C TYR A 501 -5.16 5.09 17.89
N GLU A 502 -4.04 5.81 17.97
CA GLU A 502 -3.94 7.07 18.69
C GLU A 502 -3.44 8.19 17.78
N ALA A 503 -3.97 9.41 17.94
CA ALA A 503 -3.39 10.58 17.30
C ALA A 503 -1.93 10.77 17.76
N LEU A 504 -1.01 11.07 16.84
CA LEU A 504 0.44 11.04 17.13
C LEU A 504 0.88 12.02 18.22
N ASP A 505 0.22 13.17 18.31
CA ASP A 505 0.43 14.20 19.33
C ASP A 505 -0.02 13.76 20.74
N LYS A 506 -0.91 12.75 20.81
CA LYS A 506 -1.47 12.21 22.06
C LYS A 506 -0.86 10.86 22.45
N ARG A 507 -0.50 10.03 21.48
CA ARG A 507 0.01 8.65 21.63
C ARG A 507 1.12 8.54 22.67
N LEU A 508 1.04 7.58 23.60
CA LEU A 508 2.14 7.27 24.51
C LEU A 508 3.44 6.94 23.75
N LEU A 509 4.56 7.50 24.17
CA LEU A 509 5.86 7.23 23.56
C LEU A 509 6.34 5.87 24.06
N ALA A 510 6.26 4.84 23.22
CA ALA A 510 6.49 3.46 23.64
C ALA A 510 7.99 3.13 23.76
N GLY A 511 8.86 3.89 23.09
CA GLY A 511 10.31 3.67 23.06
C GLY A 511 10.77 2.45 22.23
N PHE A 512 9.86 1.54 21.89
CA PHE A 512 10.07 0.45 20.94
C PHE A 512 10.16 0.96 19.50
N GLY A 513 11.09 0.45 18.69
CA GLY A 513 11.23 0.79 17.26
C GLY A 513 12.49 1.58 16.90
N GLY A 514 13.33 1.95 17.87
CA GLY A 514 14.58 2.67 17.62
C GLY A 514 14.36 4.00 16.88
N VAL A 515 15.14 4.26 15.82
CA VAL A 515 15.04 5.52 15.02
C VAL A 515 13.62 5.77 14.50
N ALA A 516 12.82 4.73 14.26
CA ALA A 516 11.44 4.89 13.82
C ALA A 516 10.56 5.58 14.88
N GLU A 517 10.84 5.34 16.17
CA GLU A 517 10.12 5.97 17.30
C GLU A 517 10.70 7.36 17.62
N TYR A 518 12.02 7.48 17.73
CA TYR A 518 12.67 8.70 18.25
C TYR A 518 13.22 9.67 17.20
N GLY A 519 13.42 9.21 15.97
CA GLY A 519 14.06 9.98 14.92
C GLY A 519 13.07 10.44 13.85
N ILE A 520 12.29 9.51 13.30
CA ILE A 520 11.27 9.82 12.30
C ILE A 520 10.14 10.62 12.97
N THR A 521 9.69 11.66 12.30
CA THR A 521 8.75 12.65 12.82
C THR A 521 7.31 12.35 12.40
N VAL A 522 6.42 13.34 12.55
CA VAL A 522 4.96 13.23 12.30
C VAL A 522 4.60 13.09 10.82
N ARG A 523 5.60 12.98 9.94
CA ARG A 523 5.42 12.60 8.54
C ARG A 523 5.12 11.11 8.34
N TRP A 524 5.28 10.28 9.37
CA TRP A 524 4.99 8.84 9.32
C TRP A 524 4.16 8.41 10.53
N ASP A 525 3.27 7.44 10.31
CA ASP A 525 2.28 7.00 11.29
C ASP A 525 2.89 6.00 12.28
N LYS A 526 3.29 6.52 13.45
CA LYS A 526 3.92 5.70 14.51
C LYS A 526 2.99 4.69 15.18
N ASN A 527 1.69 4.67 14.85
CA ASN A 527 0.82 3.58 15.28
C ASN A 527 1.27 2.23 14.71
N PHE A 528 1.94 2.21 13.56
CA PHE A 528 2.48 0.97 12.99
C PHE A 528 3.59 0.34 13.83
N LEU A 529 4.31 1.11 14.65
CA LEU A 529 5.23 0.53 15.64
C LEU A 529 4.50 -0.25 16.73
N LYS A 530 3.28 0.18 17.09
CA LYS A 530 2.45 -0.56 18.05
C LYS A 530 1.99 -1.89 17.46
N VAL A 531 1.69 -1.94 16.16
CA VAL A 531 1.35 -3.19 15.45
C VAL A 531 2.50 -4.19 15.56
N ILE A 532 3.72 -3.77 15.22
CA ILE A 532 4.92 -4.62 15.32
C ILE A 532 5.19 -5.04 16.76
N TYR A 533 5.14 -4.09 17.69
CA TYR A 533 5.42 -4.36 19.09
C TYR A 533 4.42 -5.38 19.67
N LEU A 534 3.12 -5.18 19.43
CA LEU A 534 2.08 -6.10 19.90
C LEU A 534 2.21 -7.47 19.25
N ASN A 535 2.55 -7.56 17.96
CA ASN A 535 2.76 -8.83 17.28
C ASN A 535 3.88 -9.66 17.92
N LEU A 536 5.00 -9.02 18.26
CA LEU A 536 6.11 -9.69 18.93
C LEU A 536 5.84 -9.98 20.40
N ALA A 537 5.25 -9.04 21.12
CA ALA A 537 4.95 -9.19 22.55
C ALA A 537 3.94 -10.32 22.85
N ARG A 538 3.16 -10.75 21.85
CA ARG A 538 2.27 -11.92 21.94
C ARG A 538 2.96 -13.26 21.74
N ARG A 539 4.22 -13.29 21.33
CA ARG A 539 4.95 -14.54 21.10
C ARG A 539 5.44 -15.09 22.44
N GLN A 540 5.03 -16.31 22.77
CA GLN A 540 5.40 -16.97 24.02
C GLN A 540 6.92 -17.05 24.25
N SER A 541 7.70 -17.18 23.17
CA SER A 541 9.15 -17.28 23.21
C SER A 541 9.86 -15.93 22.98
N PHE A 542 9.17 -14.80 23.07
CA PHE A 542 9.75 -13.46 22.98
C PHE A 542 9.52 -12.66 24.25
N ASN A 543 10.56 -12.00 24.74
CA ASN A 543 10.44 -10.94 25.75
C ASN A 543 11.32 -9.76 25.36
N CYS A 544 10.98 -8.56 25.80
CA CYS A 544 11.83 -7.40 25.60
C CYS A 544 11.94 -6.49 26.83
N TYR A 545 13.11 -5.90 27.03
CA TYR A 545 13.41 -5.04 28.16
C TYR A 545 14.07 -3.73 27.70
N GLY A 546 13.48 -2.60 28.07
CA GLY A 546 14.08 -1.28 27.85
C GLY A 546 14.96 -0.83 29.03
N GLY A 547 15.78 0.20 28.81
CA GLY A 547 16.69 0.75 29.79
C GLY A 547 17.91 -0.13 30.10
N VAL A 548 18.16 -1.14 29.27
CA VAL A 548 19.26 -2.11 29.43
C VAL A 548 20.31 -1.86 28.36
N ARG A 549 21.50 -1.42 28.79
CA ARG A 549 22.61 -1.15 27.86
C ARG A 549 23.56 -2.33 27.81
N PHE A 550 23.69 -2.92 26.62
CA PHE A 550 24.71 -3.94 26.36
C PHE A 550 26.12 -3.32 26.42
N GLY A 551 27.05 -3.99 27.11
CA GLY A 551 28.37 -3.49 27.47
C GLY A 551 28.38 -2.53 28.68
N GLY A 552 27.24 -2.37 29.37
CA GLY A 552 27.12 -1.50 30.55
C GLY A 552 26.27 -2.14 31.65
N THR A 553 24.95 -2.19 31.45
CA THR A 553 24.01 -2.85 32.37
C THR A 553 24.16 -4.37 32.33
N ILE A 554 24.46 -4.91 31.15
CA ILE A 554 24.74 -6.33 30.91
C ILE A 554 25.96 -6.42 30.00
N THR A 555 26.94 -7.23 30.39
CA THR A 555 28.15 -7.53 29.62
C THR A 555 27.95 -8.75 28.73
N ILE A 556 28.89 -9.02 27.83
CA ILE A 556 28.82 -10.20 26.96
C ILE A 556 29.01 -11.49 27.77
N GLU A 557 29.87 -11.47 28.79
CA GLU A 557 30.11 -12.60 29.71
C GLU A 557 28.84 -12.92 30.52
N GLU A 558 28.19 -11.92 31.10
CA GLU A 558 26.93 -12.10 31.84
C GLU A 558 25.81 -12.64 30.95
N ALA A 559 25.76 -12.24 29.66
CA ALA A 559 24.80 -12.82 28.73
C ALA A 559 25.01 -14.33 28.56
N TRP A 560 26.26 -14.79 28.47
CA TRP A 560 26.56 -16.23 28.42
C TRP A 560 26.22 -16.93 29.72
N ASP A 561 26.50 -16.33 30.87
CA ASP A 561 26.17 -16.87 32.19
C ASP A 561 24.65 -16.99 32.42
N LEU A 562 23.87 -16.09 31.82
CA LEU A 562 22.39 -16.14 31.81
C LEU A 562 21.83 -17.24 30.89
N GLY A 563 22.68 -17.95 30.14
CA GLY A 563 22.29 -19.09 29.32
C GLY A 563 21.82 -18.74 27.91
N PHE A 564 22.20 -17.57 27.38
CA PHE A 564 22.02 -17.29 25.96
C PHE A 564 23.01 -18.11 25.12
N ASP A 565 22.56 -18.67 24.00
CA ASP A 565 23.42 -19.38 23.05
C ASP A 565 24.03 -18.44 22.01
N HIS A 566 23.33 -17.33 21.71
CA HIS A 566 23.74 -16.33 20.73
C HIS A 566 23.44 -14.91 21.20
N VAL A 567 24.25 -13.96 20.72
CA VAL A 567 24.03 -12.51 20.89
C VAL A 567 24.04 -11.87 19.51
N ALA A 568 22.94 -11.22 19.15
CA ALA A 568 22.81 -10.45 17.92
C ALA A 568 22.88 -8.94 18.23
N ILE A 569 23.81 -8.24 17.58
CA ILE A 569 24.00 -6.79 17.79
C ILE A 569 23.27 -6.02 16.69
N ALA A 570 22.17 -5.35 17.07
CA ALA A 570 21.30 -4.55 16.22
C ALA A 570 21.07 -3.13 16.81
N ASN A 571 22.04 -2.59 17.54
CA ASN A 571 21.96 -1.32 18.27
C ASN A 571 22.03 -0.06 17.37
N GLY A 572 22.21 -0.24 16.07
CA GLY A 572 22.22 0.84 15.08
C GLY A 572 23.42 1.80 15.19
N ALA A 573 23.33 2.93 14.49
CA ALA A 573 24.38 3.94 14.41
C ALA A 573 24.01 5.21 15.23
N GLY A 574 23.81 5.06 16.54
CA GLY A 574 23.34 6.15 17.41
C GLY A 574 24.36 7.25 17.73
N LYS A 575 25.63 7.10 17.33
CA LYS A 575 26.68 8.10 17.61
C LYS A 575 26.52 9.32 16.68
N PRO A 576 26.36 10.54 17.21
CA PRO A 576 26.21 11.73 16.36
C PRO A 576 27.50 12.05 15.61
N THR A 577 27.36 12.51 14.37
CA THR A 577 28.46 13.10 13.60
C THR A 577 28.80 14.47 14.17
N ILE A 578 30.00 14.61 14.71
CA ILE A 578 30.49 15.88 15.27
C ILE A 578 31.25 16.63 14.17
N ILE A 579 30.71 17.77 13.74
CA ILE A 579 31.39 18.67 12.80
C ILE A 579 32.57 19.36 13.52
N GLY A 580 33.72 19.44 12.86
CA GLY A 580 34.94 20.08 13.38
C GLY A 580 34.88 21.61 13.42
N LEU A 581 33.87 22.18 14.08
CA LEU A 581 33.69 23.62 14.25
C LEU A 581 34.21 24.09 15.60
N LYS A 582 34.80 25.29 15.65
CA LYS A 582 35.16 25.95 16.92
C LYS A 582 33.88 26.19 17.74
N ASN A 583 33.93 25.93 19.05
CA ASN A 583 32.82 26.12 19.99
C ASN A 583 31.58 25.23 19.73
N ASN A 584 31.73 24.01 19.19
CA ASN A 584 30.63 23.10 18.85
C ASN A 584 29.77 22.58 20.04
N LEU A 585 30.09 22.98 21.27
CA LEU A 585 29.35 22.68 22.50
C LEU A 585 28.84 23.96 23.20
N ILE A 586 28.92 25.14 22.56
CA ILE A 586 28.39 26.38 23.12
C ILE A 586 26.87 26.33 23.19
N ARG A 587 26.29 27.07 24.13
CA ARG A 587 24.83 27.17 24.31
C ARG A 587 24.17 27.60 22.99
N GLY A 588 23.13 26.87 22.59
CA GLY A 588 22.39 27.10 21.35
C GLY A 588 22.80 26.17 20.20
N ILE A 589 23.94 25.50 20.27
CA ILE A 589 24.31 24.45 19.30
C ILE A 589 23.86 23.08 19.83
N ARG A 590 23.03 22.38 19.05
CA ARG A 590 22.58 21.00 19.33
C ARG A 590 22.92 20.09 18.15
N LYS A 591 23.13 18.80 18.43
CA LYS A 591 23.17 17.79 17.38
C LYS A 591 21.72 17.41 17.04
N ALA A 592 21.48 17.07 15.77
CA ALA A 592 20.12 16.75 15.33
C ALA A 592 19.53 15.54 16.06
N SER A 593 20.37 14.52 16.35
CA SER A 593 19.98 13.38 17.19
C SER A 593 19.48 13.84 18.56
N ASP A 594 20.22 14.72 19.22
CA ASP A 594 19.90 15.19 20.58
C ASP A 594 18.63 16.05 20.57
N PHE A 595 18.45 16.87 19.53
CA PHE A 595 17.24 17.67 19.34
C PHE A 595 16.00 16.81 19.11
N LEU A 596 16.04 15.91 18.11
CA LEU A 596 14.92 15.04 17.76
C LEU A 596 14.59 14.07 18.89
N MET A 597 15.59 13.44 19.52
CA MET A 597 15.36 12.57 20.67
C MET A 597 14.78 13.34 21.86
N ALA A 598 15.28 14.55 22.15
CA ALA A 598 14.70 15.37 23.20
C ALA A 598 13.25 15.73 22.89
N LEU A 599 12.96 16.15 21.66
CA LEU A 599 11.61 16.51 21.24
C LEU A 599 10.64 15.32 21.33
N GLN A 600 11.03 14.18 20.74
CA GLN A 600 10.19 13.01 20.55
C GLN A 600 10.12 12.15 21.82
N LEU A 601 11.24 11.70 22.39
CA LEU A 601 11.23 10.72 23.50
C LEU A 601 10.91 11.32 24.87
N THR A 602 11.28 12.58 25.12
CA THR A 602 10.90 13.22 26.40
C THR A 602 9.45 13.73 26.38
N GLY A 603 8.82 13.71 25.22
CA GLY A 603 7.48 14.27 25.01
C GLY A 603 7.47 15.80 25.08
N ALA A 604 8.60 16.49 24.87
CA ALA A 604 8.65 17.95 24.88
C ALA A 604 7.79 18.61 23.78
N ALA A 605 7.39 17.83 22.77
CA ALA A 605 6.42 18.22 21.75
C ALA A 605 4.97 18.26 22.25
N LYS A 606 4.65 17.63 23.39
CA LYS A 606 3.27 17.44 23.85
C LYS A 606 2.86 18.54 24.82
N GLU A 607 1.68 19.11 24.61
CA GLU A 607 1.10 20.11 25.53
C GLU A 607 0.90 19.57 26.95
N SER A 608 0.65 18.27 27.09
CA SER A 608 0.47 17.60 28.38
C SER A 608 1.78 17.29 29.12
N SER A 609 2.95 17.54 28.51
CA SER A 609 4.24 17.23 29.11
C SER A 609 4.81 18.39 29.93
N LEU A 610 5.49 18.05 31.03
CA LEU A 610 6.31 19.01 31.78
C LEU A 610 7.69 19.21 31.11
N ALA A 611 8.12 18.29 30.25
CA ALA A 611 9.37 18.42 29.52
C ALA A 611 9.25 19.56 28.51
N ASN A 612 10.29 20.39 28.43
CA ASN A 612 10.32 21.54 27.54
C ASN A 612 11.60 21.54 26.72
N LEU A 613 11.48 21.87 25.43
CA LEU A 613 12.61 22.05 24.54
C LEU A 613 12.66 23.51 24.07
N GLN A 614 13.59 24.28 24.62
CA GLN A 614 13.75 25.68 24.23
C GLN A 614 14.44 25.81 22.88
N VAL A 615 13.76 26.47 21.93
CA VAL A 615 14.29 26.86 20.62
C VAL A 615 14.28 28.39 20.53
N ARG A 616 15.40 28.99 20.10
CA ARG A 616 15.52 30.43 19.90
C ARG A 616 15.64 30.71 18.41
N LEU A 617 14.74 31.52 17.87
CA LEU A 617 14.73 31.91 16.47
C LEU A 617 15.46 33.26 16.25
N PRO A 618 16.08 33.46 15.06
CA PRO A 618 16.20 32.50 13.97
C PRO A 618 17.18 31.35 14.30
N ALA A 619 16.87 30.15 13.79
CA ALA A 619 17.71 28.96 13.92
C ALA A 619 18.29 28.56 12.56
N GLY A 620 19.43 27.85 12.57
CA GLY A 620 20.06 27.29 11.38
C GLY A 620 20.31 25.79 11.55
N VAL A 621 20.01 25.01 10.52
CA VAL A 621 20.23 23.56 10.47
C VAL A 621 21.31 23.26 9.45
N ILE A 622 22.32 22.47 9.84
CA ILE A 622 23.44 22.10 8.96
C ILE A 622 23.27 20.64 8.54
N GLY A 623 22.92 20.43 7.27
CA GLY A 623 22.78 19.11 6.65
C GLY A 623 21.77 19.13 5.49
N GLY A 624 21.76 18.07 4.69
CA GLY A 624 20.85 17.92 3.54
C GLY A 624 20.15 16.56 3.45
N GLY A 625 20.28 15.72 4.47
CA GLY A 625 19.59 14.42 4.56
C GLY A 625 18.25 14.52 5.29
N LEU A 626 17.55 13.38 5.42
CA LEU A 626 16.25 13.30 6.09
C LEU A 626 16.29 13.84 7.54
N THR A 627 17.34 13.56 8.29
CA THR A 627 17.52 14.10 9.65
C THR A 627 17.52 15.63 9.68
N ALA A 628 18.11 16.29 8.66
CA ALA A 628 18.12 17.75 8.58
C ALA A 628 16.73 18.29 8.20
N LEU A 629 16.01 17.61 7.30
CA LEU A 629 14.63 17.94 6.97
C LEU A 629 13.72 17.81 8.19
N ASP A 630 13.75 16.66 8.87
CA ASP A 630 13.01 16.39 10.10
C ASP A 630 13.35 17.46 11.17
N THR A 631 14.62 17.81 11.36
CA THR A 631 15.01 18.89 12.31
C THR A 631 14.57 20.29 11.87
N THR A 632 14.36 20.53 10.58
CA THR A 632 13.95 21.85 10.06
C THR A 632 12.43 22.02 10.12
N THR A 633 11.69 20.93 9.91
CA THR A 633 10.22 20.96 9.96
C THR A 633 9.70 21.05 11.39
N GLU A 634 10.37 20.36 12.33
CA GLU A 634 10.10 20.37 13.77
C GLU A 634 10.73 21.57 14.49
#